data_AF-A0A554ICD2-F1
#
_entry.id   AF-A0A554ICD2-F1
#
_cell.length_a   1.000
_cell.length_b   1.000
_cell.length_c   1.000
_cell.angle_alpha   90.00
_cell.angle_beta   90.00
_cell.angle_gamma   90.00
#
_symmetry.space_group_name_H-M   'P 1'
#
loop_
_entity.id
_entity.type
_entity.pdbx_description
1 polymer ?
#
loop_
_entity_poly.entity_id
_entity_poly.type
_entity_poly.pdbx_seq_one_letter_code
_entity_poly.pdbx_strand_id
1 'polypeptide(L)'
;MRLIWQGGGNFNEWTSVYLYTSDILIVALIFLWWRRGAREIKWKDFLKVEFWKKTEGALLIFLIIAGLSIIISPNKTLGLYGFFKLLEFALLFLYVRNNFAKLFNWEKLWQFFIAGAALQSAIALIQFFTQKSLGLKFLAESPLNSDLAGVAKIIVDGEKIIRAYGLVPHPNVLAAILIVAIFGLIWLFLKKYQRLDMAKKTIFGAVFILLSSALFLTFSRTIIIVGLILLIWWL
;
A
#
# COMPACT_ATOMS: atom_id res chain seq x y z
N MET A 1 -3.80 -0.47 16.57
CA MET A 1 -3.93 0.99 16.81
C MET A 1 -4.31 1.16 18.27
N ARG A 2 -3.59 2.00 19.01
CA ARG A 2 -3.91 2.31 20.41
C ARG A 2 -4.09 3.82 20.53
N LEU A 3 -5.26 4.25 21.01
CA LEU A 3 -5.51 5.66 21.33
C LEU A 3 -4.66 6.05 22.54
N ILE A 4 -3.93 7.16 22.41
CA ILE A 4 -3.09 7.71 23.49
C ILE A 4 -3.74 8.97 24.06
N TRP A 5 -4.25 9.85 23.19
CA TRP A 5 -4.82 11.13 23.60
C TRP A 5 -5.84 11.62 22.58
N GLN A 6 -6.85 12.36 23.03
CA GLN A 6 -7.89 12.93 22.18
C GLN A 6 -8.26 14.32 22.67
N GLY A 7 -8.35 15.28 21.75
CA GLY A 7 -8.62 16.69 22.08
C GLY A 7 -10.10 17.08 22.19
N GLY A 8 -11.05 16.18 21.91
CA GLY A 8 -12.49 16.47 21.88
C GLY A 8 -13.38 15.30 22.34
N GLY A 9 -14.67 15.56 22.56
CA GLY A 9 -15.61 14.58 23.13
C GLY A 9 -16.08 13.47 22.17
N ASN A 10 -15.98 13.69 20.84
CA ASN A 10 -16.35 12.71 19.82
C ASN A 10 -15.12 12.16 19.11
N PHE A 11 -15.16 10.87 18.76
CA PHE A 11 -14.09 10.19 18.01
C PHE A 11 -13.76 10.95 16.71
N ASN A 12 -12.54 11.46 16.62
CA ASN A 12 -12.01 12.08 15.41
C ASN A 12 -10.51 11.82 15.32
N GLU A 13 -10.11 11.07 14.29
CA GLU A 13 -8.73 10.64 14.07
C GLU A 13 -7.76 11.81 13.91
N TRP A 14 -8.22 12.91 13.31
CA TRP A 14 -7.42 14.09 12.99
C TRP A 14 -7.13 14.98 14.21
N THR A 15 -7.84 14.75 15.31
CA THR A 15 -7.71 15.51 16.57
C THR A 15 -7.18 14.67 17.73
N SER A 16 -6.65 13.49 17.39
CA SER A 16 -6.24 12.48 18.36
C SER A 16 -4.85 11.94 18.04
N VAL A 17 -4.17 11.46 19.09
CA VAL A 17 -2.86 10.85 19.03
C VAL A 17 -3.02 9.34 19.11
N TYR A 18 -2.50 8.63 18.12
CA TYR A 18 -2.53 7.18 18.07
C TYR A 18 -1.13 6.60 17.92
N LEU A 19 -0.95 5.44 18.55
CA LEU A 19 0.16 4.56 18.23
C LEU A 19 -0.33 3.48 17.28
N TYR A 20 0.20 3.52 16.06
CA TYR A 20 -0.01 2.51 15.05
C TYR A 20 1.09 1.44 15.14
N THR A 21 0.75 0.24 14.69
CA THR A 21 1.72 -0.85 14.62
C THR A 21 2.87 -0.52 13.67
N SER A 22 2.61 0.26 12.61
CA SER A 22 3.63 0.79 11.71
C SER A 22 4.72 1.54 12.45
N ASP A 23 4.36 2.28 13.49
CA ASP A 23 5.27 3.15 14.23
C ASP A 23 6.33 2.33 14.96
N ILE A 24 5.87 1.26 15.59
CA ILE A 24 6.72 0.30 16.30
C ILE A 24 7.68 -0.36 15.31
N LEU A 25 7.18 -0.75 14.13
CA LEU A 25 7.99 -1.39 13.09
C LEU A 25 9.04 -0.44 12.50
N ILE A 26 8.67 0.81 12.22
CA ILE A 26 9.57 1.83 11.67
C ILE A 26 10.64 2.20 12.70
N VAL A 27 10.26 2.42 13.96
CA VAL A 27 11.23 2.70 15.05
C VAL A 27 12.19 1.53 15.24
N ALA A 28 11.69 0.29 15.26
CA ALA A 28 12.55 -0.89 15.37
C ALA A 28 13.52 -1.01 14.17
N LEU A 29 13.03 -0.75 12.96
CA LEU A 29 13.85 -0.75 11.74
C LEU A 29 14.95 0.31 11.81
N ILE A 30 14.62 1.55 12.19
CA ILE A 30 15.57 2.65 12.32
C ILE A 30 16.60 2.32 13.42
N PHE A 31 16.17 1.75 14.53
CA PHE A 31 17.08 1.33 15.61
C PHE A 31 18.09 0.27 15.14
N LEU A 32 17.63 -0.74 14.38
CA LEU A 32 18.52 -1.76 13.80
C LEU A 32 19.46 -1.15 12.76
N TRP A 33 18.96 -0.23 11.93
CA TRP A 33 19.77 0.50 10.96
C TRP A 33 20.84 1.35 11.63
N TRP A 34 20.48 2.07 12.68
CA TRP A 34 21.41 2.84 13.51
C TRP A 34 22.48 1.93 14.11
N ARG A 35 22.10 0.78 14.70
CA ARG A 35 23.05 -0.17 15.29
C ARG A 35 24.03 -0.73 14.27
N ARG A 36 23.59 -0.95 13.02
CA ARG A 36 24.47 -1.32 11.91
C ARG A 36 25.37 -0.15 11.49
N GLY A 37 24.80 1.03 11.29
CA GLY A 37 25.50 2.25 10.89
C GLY A 37 26.53 2.70 11.91
N ALA A 38 26.25 2.63 13.21
CA ALA A 38 27.18 2.96 14.29
C ALA A 38 28.41 2.04 14.35
N ARG A 39 28.35 0.86 13.69
CA ARG A 39 29.48 -0.07 13.54
C ARG A 39 30.29 0.18 12.25
N GLU A 40 29.67 0.75 11.22
CA GLU A 40 30.25 0.90 9.87
C GLU A 40 30.62 2.37 9.51
N ILE A 41 29.88 3.34 10.04
CA ILE A 41 29.97 4.78 9.70
C ILE A 41 30.73 5.50 10.81
N LYS A 42 31.92 6.03 10.47
CA LYS A 42 32.63 6.95 11.35
C LYS A 42 31.86 8.27 11.36
N TRP A 43 31.49 8.76 12.55
CA TRP A 43 30.76 10.03 12.77
C TRP A 43 31.27 11.24 11.95
N LYS A 44 32.56 11.23 11.58
CA LYS A 44 33.22 12.26 10.77
C LYS A 44 32.71 12.36 9.32
N ASP A 45 32.14 11.29 8.75
CA ASP A 45 31.62 11.31 7.38
C ASP A 45 30.22 11.91 7.29
N PHE A 46 29.46 11.94 8.40
CA PHE A 46 28.11 12.53 8.48
C PHE A 46 28.12 14.07 8.45
N LEU A 47 29.24 14.68 8.88
CA LEU A 47 29.45 16.14 8.91
C LEU A 47 29.97 16.71 7.59
N LYS A 48 30.30 15.87 6.60
CA LYS A 48 30.78 16.34 5.30
C LYS A 48 29.63 16.94 4.50
N VAL A 49 29.81 18.15 3.98
CA VAL A 49 28.79 18.88 3.19
C VAL A 49 28.40 18.09 1.92
N GLU A 50 29.31 17.32 1.33
CA GLU A 50 29.04 16.42 0.20
C GLU A 50 28.02 15.31 0.53
N PHE A 51 27.84 14.98 1.81
CA PHE A 51 26.84 14.02 2.28
C PHE A 51 25.41 14.57 2.11
N TRP A 52 25.24 15.89 2.17
CA TRP A 52 23.97 16.58 2.00
C TRP A 52 23.76 16.90 0.52
N LYS A 53 23.29 15.91 -0.26
CA LYS A 53 22.81 16.22 -1.62
C LYS A 53 21.61 17.17 -1.54
N LYS A 54 21.26 17.79 -2.68
CA LYS A 54 20.17 18.78 -2.80
C LYS A 54 18.85 18.32 -2.15
N THR A 55 18.58 17.02 -2.14
CA THR A 55 17.37 16.41 -1.56
C THR A 55 17.36 16.38 -0.03
N GLU A 56 18.47 16.06 0.62
CA GLU A 56 18.59 16.00 2.08
C GLU A 56 18.60 17.39 2.69
N GLY A 57 19.27 18.34 2.03
CA GLY A 57 19.22 19.75 2.41
C GLY A 57 17.79 20.30 2.36
N ALA A 58 17.05 20.02 1.27
CA ALA A 58 15.65 20.41 1.17
C ALA A 58 14.77 19.76 2.24
N LEU A 59 14.97 18.46 2.52
CA LEU A 59 14.27 17.76 3.58
C LEU A 59 14.57 18.36 4.97
N LEU A 60 15.83 18.69 5.25
CA LEU A 60 16.23 19.33 6.51
C LEU A 60 15.58 20.70 6.67
N ILE A 61 15.64 21.54 5.64
CA ILE A 61 15.01 22.87 5.66
C ILE A 61 13.50 22.71 5.91
N PHE A 62 12.85 21.78 5.21
CA PHE A 62 11.43 21.48 5.40
C PHE A 62 11.13 21.03 6.84
N LEU A 63 11.95 20.14 7.44
CA LEU A 63 11.78 19.72 8.83
C LEU A 63 12.00 20.87 9.83
N ILE A 64 12.96 21.77 9.59
CA ILE A 64 13.17 22.95 10.43
C ILE A 64 11.93 23.85 10.39
N ILE A 65 11.41 24.14 9.20
CA ILE A 65 10.20 24.96 9.03
C ILE A 65 9.00 24.28 9.71
N ALA A 66 8.83 22.97 9.53
CA ALA A 66 7.78 22.21 10.18
C ALA A 66 7.91 22.26 11.72
N GLY A 67 9.12 22.16 12.27
CA GLY A 67 9.35 22.29 13.71
C GLY A 67 9.04 23.70 14.24
N LEU A 68 9.44 24.75 13.52
CA LEU A 68 9.12 26.14 13.88
C LEU A 68 7.61 26.42 13.86
N SER A 69 6.86 25.76 12.96
CA SER A 69 5.40 25.91 12.89
C SER A 69 4.68 25.52 14.18
N ILE A 70 5.28 24.66 15.01
CA ILE A 70 4.73 24.24 16.32
C ILE A 70 4.61 25.44 17.26
N ILE A 71 5.50 26.44 17.17
CA ILE A 71 5.47 27.67 17.98
C ILE A 71 4.20 28.48 17.70
N ILE A 72 3.67 28.40 16.48
CA ILE A 72 2.46 29.13 16.06
C ILE A 72 1.20 28.25 16.18
N SER A 73 1.36 26.91 16.27
CA SER A 73 0.22 25.97 16.36
C SER A 73 -0.72 26.28 17.55
N PRO A 74 -2.05 26.35 17.34
CA PRO A 74 -3.03 26.49 18.40
C PRO A 74 -3.02 25.32 19.40
N ASN A 75 -2.72 24.11 18.93
CA ASN A 75 -2.60 22.91 19.76
C ASN A 75 -1.17 22.37 19.70
N LYS A 76 -0.40 22.62 20.77
CA LYS A 76 1.00 22.20 20.86
C LYS A 76 1.16 20.68 20.87
N THR A 77 0.26 19.96 21.54
CA THR A 77 0.30 18.49 21.64
C THR A 77 0.13 17.84 20.27
N LEU A 78 -0.88 18.27 19.50
CA LEU A 78 -1.10 17.77 18.14
C LEU A 78 0.02 18.20 17.18
N GLY A 79 0.52 19.43 17.32
CA GLY A 79 1.66 19.93 16.55
C GLY A 79 2.92 19.08 16.77
N LEU A 80 3.25 18.76 18.02
CA LEU A 80 4.37 17.88 18.37
C LEU A 80 4.16 16.46 17.84
N TYR A 81 2.97 15.89 17.98
CA TYR A 81 2.66 14.56 17.44
C TYR A 81 2.84 14.50 15.93
N GLY A 82 2.26 15.47 15.19
CA GLY A 82 2.41 15.56 13.75
C GLY A 82 3.88 15.73 13.31
N PHE A 83 4.66 16.50 14.07
CA PHE A 83 6.08 16.65 13.82
C PHE A 83 6.88 15.36 14.06
N PHE A 84 6.59 14.61 15.13
CA PHE A 84 7.21 13.30 15.35
C PHE A 84 6.84 12.30 14.25
N LYS A 85 5.60 12.33 13.76
CA LYS A 85 5.21 11.55 12.57
C LYS A 85 6.00 11.93 11.33
N LEU A 86 6.19 13.24 11.12
CA LEU A 86 6.98 13.71 10.00
C LEU A 86 8.44 13.25 10.10
N LEU A 87 9.04 13.33 11.29
CA LEU A 87 10.39 12.82 11.55
C LEU A 87 10.50 11.31 11.32
N GLU A 88 9.52 10.54 11.79
CA GLU A 88 9.44 9.09 11.59
C GLU A 88 9.52 8.72 10.09
N PHE A 89 8.68 9.34 9.26
CA PHE A 89 8.68 9.10 7.82
C PHE A 89 9.90 9.69 7.10
N ALA A 90 10.44 10.82 7.58
CA ALA A 90 11.69 11.37 7.04
C ALA A 90 12.88 10.42 7.26
N LEU A 91 12.97 9.80 8.45
CA LEU A 91 13.98 8.79 8.74
C LEU A 91 13.77 7.53 7.92
N LEU A 92 12.52 7.08 7.73
CA LEU A 92 12.20 5.97 6.84
C LEU A 92 12.64 6.27 5.40
N PHE A 93 12.39 7.48 4.89
CA PHE A 93 12.85 7.91 3.57
C PHE A 93 14.37 7.82 3.44
N LEU A 94 15.12 8.35 4.41
CA LEU A 94 16.59 8.27 4.41
C LEU A 94 17.07 6.81 4.46
N TYR A 95 16.44 5.97 5.27
CA TYR A 95 16.73 4.54 5.32
C TYR A 95 16.54 3.87 3.96
N VAL A 96 15.36 4.04 3.34
CA VAL A 96 15.04 3.42 2.05
C VAL A 96 15.98 3.91 0.97
N ARG A 97 16.24 5.21 0.89
CA ARG A 97 17.17 5.79 -0.09
C ARG A 97 18.58 5.21 0.04
N ASN A 98 19.13 5.18 1.26
CA ASN A 98 20.51 4.72 1.48
C ASN A 98 20.68 3.22 1.27
N ASN A 99 19.59 2.45 1.40
CA ASN A 99 19.60 1.00 1.21
C ASN A 99 18.92 0.56 -0.09
N PHE A 100 18.48 1.48 -0.95
CA PHE A 100 17.61 1.19 -2.09
C PHE A 100 18.21 0.12 -3.00
N ALA A 101 19.48 0.28 -3.38
CA ALA A 101 20.17 -0.67 -4.24
C ALA A 101 20.30 -2.08 -3.62
N LYS A 102 20.31 -2.20 -2.29
CA LYS A 102 20.39 -3.49 -1.59
C LYS A 102 19.01 -4.12 -1.38
N LEU A 103 17.99 -3.28 -1.16
CA LEU A 103 16.62 -3.72 -0.83
C LEU A 103 15.80 -4.01 -2.08
N PHE A 104 16.02 -3.24 -3.15
CA PHE A 104 15.09 -3.18 -4.26
C PHE A 104 15.45 -4.17 -5.36
N ASN A 105 14.55 -5.12 -5.60
CA ASN A 105 14.61 -6.03 -6.73
C ASN A 105 13.26 -6.03 -7.43
N TRP A 106 13.24 -5.57 -8.69
CA TRP A 106 12.03 -5.48 -9.50
C TRP A 106 11.25 -6.80 -9.60
N GLU A 107 11.95 -7.93 -9.68
CA GLU A 107 11.29 -9.23 -9.77
C GLU A 107 10.60 -9.60 -8.47
N LYS A 108 11.27 -9.40 -7.33
CA LYS A 108 10.68 -9.65 -6.01
C LYS A 108 9.49 -8.73 -5.76
N LEU A 109 9.60 -7.45 -6.12
CA LEU A 109 8.50 -6.49 -6.00
C LEU A 109 7.26 -7.00 -6.73
N TRP A 110 7.40 -7.37 -8.00
CA TRP A 110 6.27 -7.88 -8.78
C TRP A 110 5.75 -9.20 -8.22
N GLN A 111 6.61 -10.12 -7.77
CA GLN A 111 6.19 -11.37 -7.15
C GLN A 111 5.32 -11.13 -5.90
N PHE A 112 5.76 -10.25 -4.98
CA PHE A 112 4.97 -9.93 -3.78
C PHE A 112 3.68 -9.18 -4.12
N PHE A 113 3.74 -8.24 -5.07
CA PHE A 113 2.56 -7.49 -5.49
C PHE A 113 1.49 -8.41 -6.11
N ILE A 114 1.90 -9.32 -7.01
CA ILE A 114 1.02 -10.31 -7.64
C ILE A 114 0.48 -11.30 -6.60
N ALA A 115 1.29 -11.77 -5.66
CA ALA A 115 0.83 -12.66 -4.60
C ALA A 115 -0.26 -11.99 -3.75
N GLY A 116 -0.07 -10.71 -3.40
CA GLY A 116 -1.09 -9.91 -2.72
C GLY A 116 -2.37 -9.74 -3.57
N ALA A 117 -2.22 -9.42 -4.86
CA ALA A 117 -3.34 -9.29 -5.78
C ALA A 117 -4.11 -10.61 -5.98
N ALA A 118 -3.41 -11.74 -6.06
CA ALA A 118 -4.01 -13.06 -6.17
C ALA A 118 -4.83 -13.42 -4.91
N LEU A 119 -4.31 -13.10 -3.72
CA LEU A 119 -5.05 -13.25 -2.47
C LEU A 119 -6.31 -12.37 -2.47
N GLN A 120 -6.18 -11.10 -2.88
CA GLN A 120 -7.32 -10.18 -3.02
C GLN A 120 -8.37 -10.71 -4.01
N SER A 121 -7.95 -11.25 -5.16
CA SER A 121 -8.84 -11.87 -6.14
C SER A 121 -9.57 -13.07 -5.57
N ALA A 122 -8.87 -13.97 -4.87
CA ALA A 122 -9.50 -15.14 -4.25
C ALA A 122 -10.57 -14.71 -3.23
N ILE A 123 -10.25 -13.77 -2.34
CA ILE A 123 -11.20 -13.20 -1.37
C ILE A 123 -12.40 -12.55 -2.09
N ALA A 124 -12.13 -11.74 -3.11
CA ALA A 124 -13.16 -11.03 -3.86
C ALA A 124 -14.13 -11.98 -4.59
N LEU A 125 -13.62 -13.10 -5.14
CA LEU A 125 -14.44 -14.13 -5.74
C LEU A 125 -15.32 -14.83 -4.70
N ILE A 126 -14.77 -15.21 -3.55
CA ILE A 126 -15.55 -15.83 -2.47
C ILE A 126 -16.64 -14.87 -1.98
N GLN A 127 -16.32 -13.59 -1.76
CA GLN A 127 -17.30 -12.57 -1.39
C GLN A 127 -18.39 -12.40 -2.46
N PHE A 128 -18.01 -12.42 -3.74
CA PHE A 128 -18.97 -12.33 -4.83
C PHE A 128 -19.89 -13.55 -4.88
N PHE A 129 -19.41 -14.78 -4.70
CA PHE A 129 -20.30 -15.94 -4.73
C PHE A 129 -21.15 -16.08 -3.46
N THR A 130 -20.63 -15.67 -2.30
CA THR A 130 -21.34 -15.76 -1.02
C THR A 130 -22.23 -14.55 -0.74
N GLN A 131 -22.06 -13.46 -1.49
CA GLN A 131 -22.80 -12.18 -1.36
C GLN A 131 -22.74 -11.59 0.07
N LYS A 132 -21.69 -11.91 0.83
CA LYS A 132 -21.51 -11.53 2.24
C LYS A 132 -20.04 -11.22 2.53
N SER A 133 -19.78 -10.48 3.60
CA SER A 133 -18.43 -10.36 4.17
C SER A 133 -17.99 -11.68 4.80
N LEU A 134 -16.71 -12.01 4.68
CA LEU A 134 -16.08 -13.20 5.25
C LEU A 134 -15.77 -13.06 6.75
N GLY A 135 -15.93 -11.87 7.32
CA GLY A 135 -15.64 -11.59 8.73
C GLY A 135 -14.15 -11.38 9.00
N LEU A 136 -13.35 -11.11 7.96
CA LEU A 136 -11.91 -10.84 8.01
C LEU A 136 -11.62 -9.42 8.52
N LYS A 137 -12.26 -9.03 9.64
CA LYS A 137 -12.12 -7.70 10.25
C LYS A 137 -10.66 -7.37 10.61
N PHE A 138 -9.88 -8.39 10.97
CA PHE A 138 -8.45 -8.23 11.24
C PHE A 138 -7.66 -7.77 10.01
N LEU A 139 -8.08 -8.18 8.81
CA LEU A 139 -7.50 -7.75 7.54
C LEU A 139 -8.17 -6.50 6.97
N ALA A 140 -8.89 -5.76 7.81
CA ALA A 140 -9.64 -4.56 7.44
C ALA A 140 -10.66 -4.79 6.31
N GLU A 141 -11.29 -5.97 6.27
CA GLU A 141 -12.39 -6.24 5.34
C GLU A 141 -13.53 -5.23 5.55
N SER A 142 -14.01 -4.66 4.45
CA SER A 142 -15.17 -3.76 4.49
C SER A 142 -16.45 -4.56 4.79
N PRO A 143 -17.38 -4.03 5.61
CA PRO A 143 -18.65 -4.70 5.83
C PRO A 143 -19.46 -4.71 4.53
N LEU A 144 -19.81 -5.92 4.05
CA LEU A 144 -20.54 -6.14 2.81
C LEU A 144 -21.91 -6.73 3.10
N ASN A 145 -22.95 -6.05 2.63
CA ASN A 145 -24.33 -6.52 2.64
C ASN A 145 -25.10 -5.86 1.48
N SER A 146 -25.97 -6.63 0.83
CA SER A 146 -26.84 -6.20 -0.28
C SER A 146 -27.79 -5.06 0.10
N ASP A 147 -28.06 -4.85 1.38
CA ASP A 147 -28.96 -3.81 1.88
C ASP A 147 -28.24 -2.58 2.46
N LEU A 148 -26.92 -2.67 2.69
CA LEU A 148 -26.14 -1.54 3.20
C LEU A 148 -25.97 -0.45 2.14
N ALA A 149 -26.23 0.80 2.51
CA ALA A 149 -25.93 1.96 1.69
C ALA A 149 -24.40 2.10 1.51
N GLY A 150 -23.95 2.49 0.32
CA GLY A 150 -22.52 2.63 0.00
C GLY A 150 -21.83 1.36 -0.53
N VAL A 151 -22.48 0.19 -0.47
CA VAL A 151 -22.00 -1.03 -1.15
C VAL A 151 -22.39 -0.97 -2.63
N ALA A 152 -21.43 -1.13 -3.51
CA ALA A 152 -21.54 -1.08 -4.95
C ALA A 152 -22.15 -2.40 -5.46
N LYS A 153 -23.28 -2.25 -6.14
CA LYS A 153 -24.13 -3.37 -6.57
C LYS A 153 -24.39 -3.27 -8.06
N ILE A 154 -24.77 -4.39 -8.64
CA ILE A 154 -25.43 -4.47 -9.94
C ILE A 154 -26.86 -4.96 -9.68
N ILE A 155 -27.80 -4.53 -10.52
CA ILE A 155 -29.18 -5.00 -10.45
C ILE A 155 -29.38 -5.91 -11.67
N VAL A 156 -29.72 -7.17 -11.42
CA VAL A 156 -30.04 -8.16 -12.45
C VAL A 156 -31.42 -8.71 -12.10
N ASP A 157 -32.38 -8.53 -13.00
CA ASP A 157 -33.77 -8.98 -12.81
C ASP A 157 -34.42 -8.52 -11.49
N GLY A 158 -34.05 -7.33 -11.01
CA GLY A 158 -34.54 -6.76 -9.75
C GLY A 158 -33.76 -7.18 -8.51
N GLU A 159 -32.87 -8.16 -8.60
CA GLU A 159 -32.01 -8.59 -7.50
C GLU A 159 -30.72 -7.76 -7.42
N LYS A 160 -30.34 -7.36 -6.20
CA LYS A 160 -29.12 -6.58 -5.93
C LYS A 160 -27.95 -7.53 -5.66
N ILE A 161 -27.03 -7.61 -6.61
CA ILE A 161 -25.81 -8.41 -6.51
C ILE A 161 -24.63 -7.50 -6.18
N ILE A 162 -23.91 -7.81 -5.11
CA ILE A 162 -22.68 -7.12 -4.69
C ILE A 162 -21.57 -7.42 -5.69
N ARG A 163 -20.81 -6.39 -6.08
CA ARG A 163 -19.64 -6.53 -6.98
C ARG A 163 -18.46 -7.17 -6.24
N ALA A 164 -17.41 -7.58 -6.95
CA ALA A 164 -16.20 -8.10 -6.30
C ALA A 164 -15.41 -6.98 -5.59
N TYR A 165 -15.23 -7.08 -4.27
CA TYR A 165 -14.61 -6.04 -3.41
C TYR A 165 -13.21 -6.41 -2.90
N GLY A 166 -12.97 -7.67 -2.53
CA GLY A 166 -11.75 -8.05 -1.83
C GLY A 166 -11.68 -7.41 -0.44
N LEU A 167 -10.48 -7.00 -0.03
CA LEU A 167 -10.21 -6.29 1.23
C LEU A 167 -10.10 -4.76 1.03
N VAL A 168 -10.48 -4.23 -0.13
CA VAL A 168 -10.43 -2.79 -0.40
C VAL A 168 -11.82 -2.15 -0.26
N PRO A 169 -11.90 -0.84 0.03
CA PRO A 169 -13.17 -0.19 0.31
C PRO A 169 -14.09 -0.02 -0.91
N HIS A 170 -13.60 -0.29 -2.13
CA HIS A 170 -14.39 -0.11 -3.35
C HIS A 170 -13.90 -1.02 -4.50
N PRO A 171 -14.80 -1.60 -5.33
CA PRO A 171 -14.45 -2.50 -6.43
C PRO A 171 -13.58 -1.83 -7.51
N ASN A 172 -13.75 -0.52 -7.74
CA ASN A 172 -12.89 0.22 -8.67
C ASN A 172 -11.42 0.26 -8.20
N VAL A 173 -11.19 0.33 -6.88
CA VAL A 173 -9.83 0.29 -6.34
C VAL A 173 -9.23 -1.09 -6.55
N LEU A 174 -10.04 -2.14 -6.34
CA LEU A 174 -9.62 -3.52 -6.62
C LEU A 174 -9.25 -3.65 -8.10
N ALA A 175 -10.10 -3.18 -9.01
CA ALA A 175 -9.86 -3.25 -10.45
C ALA A 175 -8.53 -2.58 -10.84
N ALA A 176 -8.22 -1.41 -10.28
CA ALA A 176 -6.94 -0.74 -10.54
C ALA A 176 -5.75 -1.58 -10.07
N ILE A 177 -5.82 -2.16 -8.86
CA ILE A 177 -4.78 -3.05 -8.32
C ILE A 177 -4.59 -4.28 -9.21
N LEU A 178 -5.69 -4.92 -9.62
CA LEU A 178 -5.66 -6.13 -10.44
C LEU A 178 -5.05 -5.88 -11.82
N ILE A 179 -5.37 -4.74 -12.45
CA ILE A 179 -4.77 -4.38 -13.74
C ILE A 179 -3.26 -4.21 -13.60
N VAL A 180 -2.79 -3.44 -12.61
CA VAL A 180 -1.35 -3.27 -12.36
C VAL A 180 -0.67 -4.62 -12.08
N ALA A 181 -1.34 -5.52 -11.37
CA ALA A 181 -0.84 -6.87 -11.11
C ALA A 181 -0.74 -7.71 -12.38
N ILE A 182 -1.72 -7.61 -13.29
CA ILE A 182 -1.71 -8.28 -14.60
C ILE A 182 -0.52 -7.79 -15.45
N PHE A 183 -0.26 -6.48 -15.50
CA PHE A 183 0.94 -5.94 -16.17
C PHE A 183 2.22 -6.54 -15.60
N GLY A 184 2.36 -6.54 -14.27
CA GLY A 184 3.50 -7.14 -13.60
C GLY A 184 3.67 -8.63 -13.88
N LEU A 185 2.55 -9.36 -13.93
CA LEU A 185 2.52 -10.80 -14.22
C LEU A 185 2.99 -11.08 -15.65
N ILE A 186 2.49 -10.33 -16.63
CA ILE A 186 2.89 -10.46 -18.04
C ILE A 186 4.36 -10.09 -18.20
N TRP A 187 4.83 -9.00 -17.58
CA TRP A 187 6.24 -8.63 -17.61
C TRP A 187 7.14 -9.73 -17.03
N LEU A 188 6.81 -10.30 -15.87
CA LEU A 188 7.55 -11.40 -15.27
C LEU A 188 7.55 -12.65 -16.15
N PHE A 189 6.40 -12.97 -16.74
CA PHE A 189 6.24 -14.11 -17.64
C PHE A 189 7.12 -13.97 -18.87
N LEU A 190 7.03 -12.83 -19.58
CA LEU A 190 7.84 -12.55 -20.77
C LEU A 190 9.34 -12.57 -20.46
N LYS A 191 9.76 -11.90 -19.36
CA LYS A 191 11.17 -11.84 -18.96
C LYS A 191 11.77 -13.22 -18.67
N LYS A 192 10.97 -14.15 -18.13
CA LYS A 192 11.45 -15.48 -17.72
C LYS A 192 11.03 -16.60 -18.68
N TYR A 193 10.28 -16.32 -19.74
CA TYR A 193 9.55 -17.31 -20.54
C TYR A 193 10.38 -18.52 -20.97
N GLN A 194 11.59 -18.28 -21.50
CA GLN A 194 12.49 -19.35 -21.97
C GLN A 194 13.05 -20.23 -20.83
N ARG A 195 13.07 -19.73 -19.59
CA ARG A 195 13.61 -20.42 -18.41
C ARG A 195 12.53 -21.09 -17.55
N LEU A 196 11.26 -20.93 -17.90
CA LEU A 196 10.14 -21.53 -17.15
C LEU A 196 9.88 -22.96 -17.63
N ASP A 197 9.84 -23.89 -16.69
CA ASP A 197 9.27 -25.22 -16.90
C ASP A 197 7.76 -25.14 -17.14
N MET A 198 7.17 -26.25 -17.60
CA MET A 198 5.74 -26.29 -17.93
C MET A 198 4.86 -26.07 -16.70
N ALA A 199 5.24 -26.57 -15.53
CA ALA A 199 4.50 -26.39 -14.29
C ALA A 199 4.39 -24.92 -13.89
N LYS A 200 5.49 -24.16 -13.98
CA LYS A 200 5.49 -22.71 -13.73
C LYS A 200 4.64 -21.97 -14.75
N LYS A 201 4.70 -22.33 -16.04
CA LYS A 201 3.84 -21.73 -17.06
C LYS A 201 2.36 -21.93 -16.73
N THR A 202 1.98 -23.12 -16.29
CA THR A 202 0.62 -23.40 -15.81
C THR A 202 0.24 -22.54 -14.60
N ILE A 203 1.14 -22.36 -13.63
CA ILE A 203 0.90 -21.46 -12.48
C ILE A 203 0.67 -20.02 -12.94
N PHE A 204 1.51 -19.50 -13.84
CA PHE A 204 1.31 -18.15 -14.41
C PHE A 204 -0.06 -18.02 -15.08
N GLY A 205 -0.47 -19.01 -15.87
CA GLY A 205 -1.79 -19.05 -16.52
C GLY A 205 -2.94 -19.09 -15.50
N ALA A 206 -2.84 -19.93 -14.47
CA ALA A 206 -3.84 -20.02 -13.42
C ALA A 206 -4.00 -18.69 -12.63
N VAL A 207 -2.88 -18.05 -12.29
CA VAL A 207 -2.91 -16.73 -11.63
C VAL A 207 -3.50 -15.67 -12.57
N PHE A 208 -3.15 -15.67 -13.86
CA PHE A 208 -3.73 -14.75 -14.82
C PHE A 208 -5.25 -14.89 -14.93
N ILE A 209 -5.75 -16.13 -15.00
CA ILE A 209 -7.20 -16.42 -15.02
C ILE A 209 -7.86 -15.91 -13.74
N LEU A 210 -7.28 -16.23 -12.57
CA LEU A 210 -7.79 -15.78 -11.27
C LEU A 210 -7.91 -14.24 -11.20
N LEU A 211 -6.86 -13.51 -11.57
CA LEU A 211 -6.85 -12.04 -11.58
C LEU A 211 -7.89 -11.49 -12.56
N SER A 212 -7.98 -12.07 -13.76
CA SER A 212 -8.90 -11.62 -14.82
C SER A 212 -10.37 -11.87 -14.46
N SER A 213 -10.68 -13.03 -13.88
CA SER A 213 -12.04 -13.35 -13.41
C SER A 213 -12.49 -12.39 -12.32
N ALA A 214 -11.63 -12.13 -11.33
CA ALA A 214 -11.93 -11.16 -10.27
C ALA A 214 -12.10 -9.74 -10.85
N LEU A 215 -11.23 -9.33 -11.79
CA LEU A 215 -11.31 -8.03 -12.46
C LEU A 215 -12.64 -7.86 -13.19
N PHE A 216 -13.07 -8.86 -13.96
CA PHE A 216 -14.35 -8.83 -14.67
C PHE A 216 -15.54 -8.64 -13.71
N LEU A 217 -15.53 -9.36 -12.58
CA LEU A 217 -16.58 -9.30 -11.56
C LEU A 217 -16.55 -8.03 -10.69
N THR A 218 -15.54 -7.16 -10.83
CA THR A 218 -15.61 -5.80 -10.26
C THR A 218 -16.63 -4.91 -10.99
N PHE A 219 -16.99 -5.27 -12.23
CA PHE A 219 -17.83 -4.47 -13.14
C PHE A 219 -17.33 -3.02 -13.33
N SER A 220 -16.02 -2.77 -13.18
CA SER A 220 -15.42 -1.45 -13.35
C SER A 220 -15.08 -1.16 -14.82
N ARG A 221 -16.11 -0.92 -15.64
CA ARG A 221 -16.00 -0.78 -17.11
C ARG A 221 -14.91 0.18 -17.56
N THR A 222 -14.84 1.38 -16.95
CA THR A 222 -13.83 2.40 -17.29
C THR A 222 -12.41 1.91 -17.04
N ILE A 223 -12.17 1.29 -15.88
CA ILE A 223 -10.84 0.82 -15.49
C ILE A 223 -10.40 -0.34 -16.39
N ILE A 224 -11.32 -1.27 -16.69
CA ILE A 224 -11.07 -2.38 -17.61
C ILE A 224 -10.69 -1.85 -19.00
N ILE A 225 -11.47 -0.92 -19.55
CA ILE A 225 -11.20 -0.35 -20.89
C ILE A 225 -9.85 0.37 -20.91
N VAL A 226 -9.60 1.26 -19.96
CA VAL A 226 -8.34 2.01 -19.88
C VAL A 226 -7.15 1.07 -19.72
N GLY A 227 -7.26 0.06 -18.83
CA GLY A 227 -6.17 -0.88 -18.62
C GLY A 227 -5.91 -1.77 -19.83
N LEU A 228 -6.94 -2.18 -20.57
CA LEU A 228 -6.76 -2.93 -21.83
C LEU A 228 -6.07 -2.08 -22.89
N ILE A 229 -6.46 -0.81 -23.05
CA ILE A 229 -5.79 0.12 -23.99
C ILE A 229 -4.31 0.27 -23.62
N LEU A 230 -4.01 0.48 -22.33
CA LEU A 230 -2.63 0.59 -21.86
C LEU A 230 -1.85 -0.71 -22.07
N LEU A 231 -2.51 -1.87 -21.94
CA LEU A 231 -1.84 -3.16 -22.10
C LEU A 231 -1.47 -3.41 -23.56
N ILE A 232 -2.38 -3.08 -24.48
CA ILE A 232 -2.12 -3.16 -25.92
C ILE A 232 -1.04 -2.16 -26.33
N TRP A 233 -1.04 -0.95 -25.77
CA TRP A 233 0.00 0.05 -26.07
C TRP A 233 1.39 -0.35 -25.55
N TRP A 234 1.44 -1.11 -24.45
CA TRP A 234 2.68 -1.52 -23.81
C TRP A 234 3.32 -2.77 -24.43
N LEU A 235 2.52 -3.69 -24.97
CA LEU A 235 2.96 -4.93 -25.64
C LEU A 235 3.57 -4.65 -27.02
#